data_AF-A0A2S1Q6M6-F1
#
_entry.id   AF-A0A2S1Q6M6-F1
#
_cell.length_a   1.000
_cell.length_b   1.000
_cell.length_c   1.000
_cell.angle_alpha   90.00
_cell.angle_beta   90.00
_cell.angle_gamma   90.00
#
_symmetry.space_group_name_H-M   'P 1'
#
loop_
_entity.id
_entity.type
_entity.pdbx_description
1 polymer ?
#
loop_
_entity_poly.entity_id
_entity_poly.type
_entity_poly.pdbx_seq_one_letter_code
_entity_poly.pdbx_strand_id
1 'polypeptide(L)'
;MSQLSQLRSPAAVQAAIDEFVQLGRTKFLARHGYGKSRDFLVRDPKTGTDCDSKAIAGVAFGKQFPEQGPLTADSFSGGETTVVPALTRLGFRIIRIGEDWSEEEVLATVEDYFDMLRAEAAGEPYHKSEHNQALRQLLNGRSKSSVELKHQNISAVLDALGLPYINGYKPRGNSQLLLRKSVHAYVLEHQQTVGALVDALEEVKLPGDKTYRAALVEPPAREVLVRTPASLRQRLPRKFDYAARDEANRKLGRAGEQWVIGYEQQRLTELGHPELFQRLDWVSDTQGDGAGFDILSFEEDAHERFIEVKTTNGGVGSSFLVSHNELEFSKEAGDQFHLYRVFQFRDGPRLFTLPGDLSQHVHLKPTDYRASFRSLVG
;
A
#
# COMPACT_ATOMS: atom_id res chain seq x y z
N MET A 1 -28.08 -14.42 25.30
CA MET A 1 -26.88 -13.76 25.85
C MET A 1 -25.84 -14.83 26.12
N SER A 2 -24.55 -14.63 25.78
CA SER A 2 -23.54 -15.67 26.02
C SER A 2 -23.36 -15.90 27.52
N GLN A 3 -23.19 -17.16 27.95
CA GLN A 3 -22.99 -17.51 29.37
C GLN A 3 -21.82 -16.72 29.99
N LEU A 4 -20.79 -16.45 29.21
CA LEU A 4 -19.63 -15.66 29.62
C LEU A 4 -19.97 -14.24 30.10
N SER A 5 -21.10 -13.66 29.67
CA SER A 5 -21.53 -12.33 30.13
C SER A 5 -21.76 -12.24 31.66
N GLN A 6 -22.01 -13.38 32.31
CA GLN A 6 -22.21 -13.51 33.76
C GLN A 6 -20.89 -13.58 34.56
N LEU A 7 -19.73 -13.62 33.89
CA LEU A 7 -18.43 -13.54 34.56
C LEU A 7 -18.25 -12.13 35.16
N ARG A 8 -18.08 -12.07 36.49
CA ARG A 8 -18.02 -10.85 37.30
C ARG A 8 -16.86 -10.81 38.29
N SER A 9 -16.14 -11.91 38.50
CA SER A 9 -15.10 -12.04 39.54
C SER A 9 -13.70 -11.91 38.95
N PRO A 10 -12.98 -10.79 39.22
CA PRO A 10 -11.57 -10.67 38.85
C PRO A 10 -10.69 -11.73 39.54
N ALA A 11 -11.04 -12.12 40.77
CA ALA A 11 -10.32 -13.16 41.51
C ALA A 11 -10.40 -14.52 40.81
N ALA A 12 -11.55 -14.87 40.21
CA ALA A 12 -11.69 -16.10 39.45
C ALA A 12 -10.84 -16.09 38.16
N VAL A 13 -10.74 -14.95 37.48
CA VAL A 13 -9.86 -14.76 36.33
C VAL A 13 -8.39 -14.88 36.73
N GLN A 14 -7.98 -14.20 37.79
CA GLN A 14 -6.60 -14.30 38.28
C GLN A 14 -6.24 -15.72 38.70
N ALA A 15 -7.15 -16.45 39.36
CA ALA A 15 -6.91 -17.84 39.74
C ALA A 15 -6.78 -18.79 38.53
N ALA A 16 -7.44 -18.49 37.39
CA ALA A 16 -7.24 -19.23 36.15
C ALA A 16 -5.89 -18.91 35.50
N ILE A 17 -5.44 -17.65 35.58
CA ILE A 17 -4.12 -17.21 35.12
C ILE A 17 -3.01 -17.84 35.98
N ASP A 18 -3.15 -17.80 37.31
CA ASP A 18 -2.17 -18.38 38.24
C ASP A 18 -2.01 -19.90 37.98
N GLU A 19 -3.11 -20.61 37.70
CA GLU A 19 -3.09 -22.03 37.30
C GLU A 19 -2.41 -22.23 35.93
N PHE A 20 -2.68 -21.37 34.94
CA PHE A 20 -2.04 -21.41 33.63
C PHE A 20 -0.52 -21.23 33.74
N VAL A 21 -0.08 -20.26 34.53
CA VAL A 21 1.34 -19.97 34.78
C VAL A 21 2.00 -21.15 35.50
N GLN A 22 1.35 -21.73 36.50
CA GLN A 22 1.89 -22.86 37.27
C GLN A 22 1.99 -24.15 36.45
N LEU A 23 0.96 -24.49 35.67
CA LEU A 23 0.93 -25.73 34.87
C LEU A 23 1.74 -25.62 33.58
N GLY A 24 1.90 -24.41 33.06
CA GLY A 24 2.39 -24.14 31.72
C GLY A 24 1.33 -24.36 30.65
N ARG A 25 1.43 -23.57 29.58
CA ARG A 25 0.44 -23.47 28.49
C ARG A 25 -0.06 -24.81 27.96
N THR A 26 0.85 -25.70 27.58
CA THR A 26 0.49 -26.99 26.95
C THR A 26 -0.35 -27.87 27.87
N LYS A 27 0.04 -27.99 29.15
CA LYS A 27 -0.68 -28.83 30.12
C LYS A 27 -2.02 -28.22 30.50
N PHE A 28 -2.08 -26.89 30.66
CA PHE A 28 -3.32 -26.19 30.96
C PHE A 28 -4.37 -26.39 29.85
N LEU A 29 -3.97 -26.17 28.60
CA LEU A 29 -4.86 -26.32 27.44
C LEU A 29 -5.38 -27.75 27.30
N ALA A 30 -4.50 -28.75 27.46
CA ALA A 30 -4.88 -30.15 27.42
C ALA A 30 -5.85 -30.52 28.57
N ARG A 31 -5.59 -30.04 29.79
CA ARG A 31 -6.42 -30.30 30.98
C ARG A 31 -7.85 -29.79 30.81
N HIS A 32 -8.00 -28.61 30.21
CA HIS A 32 -9.30 -27.92 30.11
C HIS A 32 -9.96 -28.06 28.73
N GLY A 33 -9.36 -28.80 27.80
CA GLY A 33 -9.92 -29.05 26.46
C GLY A 33 -9.96 -27.83 25.54
N TYR A 34 -8.97 -26.94 25.64
CA TYR A 34 -8.89 -25.73 24.82
C TYR A 34 -7.76 -25.79 23.79
N GLY A 35 -7.99 -25.20 22.62
CA GLY A 35 -6.94 -24.89 21.66
C GLY A 35 -6.21 -23.58 21.99
N LYS A 36 -5.06 -23.36 21.33
CA LYS A 36 -4.36 -22.07 21.40
C LYS A 36 -5.25 -20.96 20.84
N SER A 37 -5.24 -19.80 21.49
CA SER A 37 -5.91 -18.60 21.02
C SER A 37 -5.28 -18.10 19.73
N ARG A 38 -6.12 -17.65 18.80
CA ARG A 38 -5.70 -17.17 17.47
C ARG A 38 -5.58 -15.64 17.41
N ASP A 39 -6.48 -14.95 18.10
CA ASP A 39 -6.64 -13.49 17.96
C ASP A 39 -6.35 -12.71 19.25
N PHE A 40 -6.65 -13.28 20.43
CA PHE A 40 -6.57 -12.54 21.69
C PHE A 40 -5.91 -13.37 22.80
N LEU A 41 -5.01 -12.74 23.55
CA LEU A 41 -4.42 -13.21 24.79
C LEU A 41 -4.84 -12.28 25.93
N VAL A 42 -4.68 -12.74 27.17
CA VAL A 42 -4.85 -11.91 28.37
C VAL A 42 -3.52 -11.86 29.10
N ARG A 43 -3.04 -10.65 29.42
CA ARG A 43 -1.76 -10.46 30.11
C ARG A 43 -1.96 -10.56 31.62
N ASP A 44 -1.17 -11.41 32.25
CA ASP A 44 -1.13 -11.52 33.70
C ASP A 44 -0.55 -10.22 34.29
N PRO A 45 -1.30 -9.50 35.16
CA PRO A 45 -0.77 -8.30 35.81
C PRO A 45 0.37 -8.58 36.80
N LYS A 46 0.53 -9.83 37.29
CA LYS A 46 1.58 -10.19 38.25
C LYS A 46 2.92 -10.49 37.56
N THR A 47 2.90 -11.32 36.53
CA THR A 47 4.13 -11.82 35.88
C THR A 47 4.38 -11.22 34.49
N GLY A 48 3.40 -10.56 33.88
CA GLY A 48 3.47 -10.11 32.50
C GLY A 48 3.26 -11.21 31.45
N THR A 49 3.00 -12.45 31.88
CA THR A 49 2.80 -13.61 30.99
C THR A 49 1.50 -13.49 30.18
N ASP A 50 1.58 -13.72 28.87
CA ASP A 50 0.40 -13.74 28.00
C ASP A 50 -0.27 -15.13 27.96
N CYS A 51 -1.53 -15.17 28.36
CA CYS A 51 -2.32 -16.40 28.51
C CYS A 51 -3.42 -16.49 27.46
N ASP A 52 -3.84 -17.71 27.08
CA ASP A 52 -4.88 -17.94 26.08
C ASP A 52 -6.24 -17.41 26.55
N SER A 53 -6.69 -16.26 26.04
CA SER A 53 -7.83 -15.49 26.58
C SER A 53 -9.12 -16.30 26.68
N LYS A 54 -9.42 -17.12 25.66
CA LYS A 54 -10.60 -17.98 25.63
C LYS A 54 -10.54 -19.06 26.71
N ALA A 55 -9.40 -19.73 26.84
CA ALA A 55 -9.22 -20.78 27.85
C ALA A 55 -9.30 -20.20 29.26
N ILE A 56 -8.65 -19.06 29.51
CA ILE A 56 -8.72 -18.35 30.79
C ILE A 56 -10.16 -17.96 31.13
N ALA A 57 -10.90 -17.38 30.19
CA ALA A 57 -12.28 -16.97 30.40
C ALA A 57 -13.20 -18.14 30.76
N GLY A 58 -13.06 -19.29 30.08
CA GLY A 58 -13.89 -20.46 30.35
C GLY A 58 -13.56 -21.15 31.67
N VAL A 59 -12.28 -21.24 32.04
CA VAL A 59 -11.85 -21.80 33.32
C VAL A 59 -12.23 -20.86 34.48
N ALA A 60 -12.08 -19.54 34.30
CA ALA A 60 -12.49 -18.53 35.27
C ALA A 60 -13.99 -18.60 35.58
N PHE A 61 -14.83 -18.88 34.57
CA PHE A 61 -16.26 -19.07 34.77
C PHE A 61 -16.54 -20.22 35.75
N GLY A 62 -15.88 -21.37 35.57
CA GLY A 62 -16.02 -22.51 36.49
C GLY A 62 -15.50 -22.24 37.89
N LYS A 63 -14.45 -21.41 38.04
CA LYS A 63 -13.98 -20.97 39.35
C LYS A 63 -14.96 -20.03 40.05
N GLN A 64 -15.72 -19.22 39.29
CA GLN A 64 -16.77 -18.36 39.85
C GLN A 64 -18.05 -19.15 40.17
N PHE A 65 -18.38 -20.17 39.36
CA PHE A 65 -19.58 -20.99 39.50
C PHE A 65 -19.23 -22.48 39.63
N PRO A 66 -18.72 -22.94 40.79
CA PRO A 66 -18.27 -24.33 40.98
C PRO A 66 -19.33 -25.38 40.64
N GLU A 67 -20.60 -25.09 40.95
CA GLU A 67 -21.74 -25.98 40.67
C GLU A 67 -22.04 -26.16 39.17
N GLN A 68 -21.64 -25.20 38.33
CA GLN A 68 -21.86 -25.24 36.88
C GLN A 68 -20.62 -25.75 36.13
N GLY A 69 -19.44 -25.68 36.74
CA GLY A 69 -18.18 -26.07 36.14
C GLY A 69 -17.66 -25.08 35.08
N PRO A 70 -16.46 -25.34 34.53
CA PRO A 70 -15.88 -24.50 33.50
C PRO A 70 -16.67 -24.57 32.19
N LEU A 71 -16.70 -23.47 31.46
CA LEU A 71 -17.23 -23.46 30.09
C LEU A 71 -16.31 -24.29 29.19
N THR A 72 -16.86 -24.92 28.16
CA THR A 72 -16.11 -25.67 27.15
C THR A 72 -15.77 -24.78 25.95
N ALA A 73 -14.81 -25.21 25.12
CA ALA A 73 -14.41 -24.44 23.94
C ALA A 73 -15.56 -24.18 22.96
N ASP A 74 -16.61 -25.01 22.94
CA ASP A 74 -17.73 -24.88 22.00
C ASP A 74 -18.88 -24.02 22.56
N SER A 75 -18.89 -23.73 23.86
CA SER A 75 -20.01 -22.99 24.48
C SER A 75 -19.95 -21.48 24.27
N PHE A 76 -18.84 -20.95 23.75
CA PHE A 76 -18.71 -19.54 23.37
C PHE A 76 -17.61 -19.31 22.33
N SER A 77 -17.69 -18.21 21.59
CA SER A 77 -16.63 -17.78 20.68
C SER A 77 -15.52 -17.04 21.45
N GLY A 78 -14.28 -17.14 20.99
CA GLY A 78 -13.12 -16.43 21.55
C GLY A 78 -12.91 -15.02 20.99
N GLY A 79 -13.92 -14.43 20.34
CA GLY A 79 -13.77 -13.24 19.51
C GLY A 79 -13.88 -11.91 20.27
N GLU A 80 -13.74 -10.82 19.50
CA GLU A 80 -13.73 -9.43 19.96
C GLU A 80 -15.03 -9.00 20.64
N THR A 81 -16.15 -9.65 20.32
CA THR A 81 -17.47 -9.33 20.88
C THR A 81 -17.84 -10.13 22.12
N THR A 82 -17.01 -11.11 22.52
CA THR A 82 -17.34 -12.03 23.63
C THR A 82 -16.31 -11.98 24.74
N VAL A 83 -15.08 -12.43 24.49
CA VAL A 83 -14.05 -12.59 25.53
C VAL A 83 -13.41 -11.26 25.89
N VAL A 84 -13.13 -10.44 24.87
CA VAL A 84 -12.45 -9.15 25.04
C VAL A 84 -13.24 -8.23 26.00
N PRO A 85 -14.54 -7.96 25.79
CA PRO A 85 -15.27 -7.05 26.68
C PRO A 85 -15.43 -7.62 28.08
N ALA A 86 -15.57 -8.94 28.22
CA ALA A 86 -15.73 -9.60 29.51
C ALA A 86 -14.48 -9.46 30.38
N LEU A 87 -13.30 -9.74 29.84
CA LEU A 87 -12.04 -9.66 30.57
C LEU A 87 -11.58 -8.21 30.78
N THR A 88 -11.74 -7.34 29.78
CA THR A 88 -11.42 -5.90 29.92
C THR A 88 -12.28 -5.23 31.00
N ARG A 89 -13.57 -5.55 31.07
CA ARG A 89 -14.47 -5.06 32.14
C ARG A 89 -14.01 -5.48 33.54
N LEU A 90 -13.29 -6.60 33.66
CA LEU A 90 -12.76 -7.11 34.92
C LEU A 90 -11.35 -6.58 35.24
N GLY A 91 -10.85 -5.63 34.45
CA GLY A 91 -9.57 -4.97 34.69
C GLY A 91 -8.36 -5.67 34.09
N PHE A 92 -8.55 -6.69 33.24
CA PHE A 92 -7.45 -7.40 32.60
C PHE A 92 -7.10 -6.79 31.24
N ARG A 93 -5.79 -6.64 30.99
CA ARG A 93 -5.28 -6.17 29.70
C ARG A 93 -5.38 -7.30 28.68
N ILE A 94 -6.09 -7.05 27.59
CA ILE A 94 -6.17 -7.94 26.43
C ILE A 94 -5.06 -7.57 25.45
N ILE A 95 -4.38 -8.60 24.96
CA ILE A 95 -3.34 -8.50 23.96
C ILE A 95 -3.88 -9.08 22.66
N ARG A 96 -3.81 -8.33 21.56
CA ARG A 96 -4.25 -8.83 20.25
C ARG A 96 -3.05 -9.45 19.52
N ILE A 97 -3.15 -10.75 19.26
CA ILE A 97 -2.11 -11.53 18.60
C ILE A 97 -1.90 -10.95 17.19
N GLY A 98 -0.66 -10.57 16.88
CA GLY A 98 -0.33 -9.95 15.60
C GLY A 98 -0.52 -8.43 15.52
N GLU A 99 -1.21 -7.80 16.48
CA GLU A 99 -1.45 -6.34 16.48
C GLU A 99 -0.73 -5.57 17.61
N ASP A 100 -0.43 -6.17 18.76
CA ASP A 100 0.37 -5.50 19.80
C ASP A 100 1.87 -5.55 19.50
N TRP A 101 2.32 -4.78 18.51
CA TRP A 101 3.75 -4.61 18.20
C TRP A 101 4.40 -3.67 19.21
N SER A 102 5.58 -4.04 19.75
CA SER A 102 6.38 -3.12 20.56
C SER A 102 6.99 -2.00 19.71
N GLU A 103 7.44 -0.93 20.35
CA GLU A 103 8.18 0.14 19.67
C GLU A 103 9.45 -0.41 18.98
N GLU A 104 10.19 -1.28 19.67
CA GLU A 104 11.38 -1.95 19.15
C GLU A 104 11.08 -2.81 17.92
N GLU A 105 10.01 -3.62 17.96
CA GLU A 105 9.60 -4.45 16.82
C GLU A 105 9.19 -3.59 15.63
N VAL A 106 8.52 -2.46 15.87
CA VAL A 106 8.16 -1.50 14.82
C VAL A 106 9.39 -0.85 14.22
N LEU A 107 10.33 -0.37 15.04
CA LEU A 107 11.56 0.27 14.58
C LEU A 107 12.39 -0.69 13.73
N ALA A 108 12.64 -1.91 14.21
CA ALA A 108 13.37 -2.94 13.46
C ALA A 108 12.70 -3.25 12.10
N THR A 109 11.36 -3.25 12.05
CA THR A 109 10.63 -3.48 10.80
C THR A 109 10.73 -2.29 9.84
N VAL A 110 10.77 -1.06 10.36
CA VAL A 110 10.96 0.15 9.55
C VAL A 110 12.38 0.19 8.98
N GLU A 111 13.38 -0.12 9.80
CA GLU A 111 14.79 -0.19 9.38
C GLU A 111 14.99 -1.23 8.28
N ASP A 112 14.56 -2.48 8.49
CA ASP A 112 14.64 -3.56 7.48
C ASP A 112 13.95 -3.17 6.15
N TYR A 113 12.81 -2.49 6.24
CA TYR A 113 12.09 -2.00 5.06
C TYR A 113 12.92 -0.97 4.28
N PHE A 114 13.54 0.00 4.96
CA PHE A 114 14.36 1.01 4.30
C PHE A 114 15.70 0.45 3.80
N ASP A 115 16.24 -0.60 4.42
CA ASP A 115 17.39 -1.36 3.89
C ASP A 115 17.07 -1.97 2.53
N MET A 116 15.92 -2.66 2.42
CA MET A 116 15.46 -3.20 1.14
C MET A 116 15.17 -2.09 0.11
N LEU A 117 14.58 -0.98 0.52
CA LEU A 117 14.30 0.15 -0.39
C LEU A 117 15.60 0.79 -0.91
N ARG A 118 16.67 0.82 -0.09
CA ARG A 118 18.02 1.26 -0.51
C ARG A 118 18.62 0.33 -1.55
N ALA A 119 18.55 -0.99 -1.32
CA ALA A 119 18.99 -1.96 -2.32
C ALA A 119 18.21 -1.80 -3.64
N GLU A 120 16.89 -1.63 -3.58
CA GLU A 120 16.04 -1.43 -4.76
C GLU A 120 16.42 -0.17 -5.55
N ALA A 121 16.63 0.96 -4.86
CA ALA A 121 17.06 2.21 -5.49
C ALA A 121 18.43 2.08 -6.18
N ALA A 122 19.37 1.40 -5.51
CA ALA A 122 20.70 1.11 -6.04
C ALA A 122 20.68 0.11 -7.21
N GLY A 123 19.59 -0.64 -7.39
CA GLY A 123 19.53 -1.76 -8.33
C GLY A 123 20.30 -3.00 -7.85
N GLU A 124 20.55 -3.10 -6.55
CA GLU A 124 21.19 -4.26 -5.93
C GLU A 124 20.15 -5.36 -5.70
N PRO A 125 20.49 -6.64 -5.97
CA PRO A 125 19.56 -7.73 -5.73
C PRO A 125 19.31 -7.91 -4.23
N TYR A 126 18.04 -8.07 -3.85
CA TYR A 126 17.64 -8.43 -2.48
C TYR A 126 16.50 -9.44 -2.49
N HIS A 127 16.43 -10.28 -1.45
CA HIS A 127 15.40 -11.31 -1.31
C HIS A 127 14.48 -11.03 -0.14
N LYS A 128 13.24 -10.61 -0.44
CA LYS A 128 12.19 -10.33 0.57
C LYS A 128 11.98 -11.45 1.59
N SER A 129 12.14 -12.72 1.19
CA SER A 129 12.01 -13.87 2.08
C SER A 129 13.14 -13.98 3.10
N GLU A 130 14.36 -13.61 2.71
CA GLU A 130 15.54 -13.64 3.59
C GLU A 130 15.48 -12.52 4.61
N HIS A 131 15.15 -11.29 4.17
CA HIS A 131 14.87 -10.16 5.06
C HIS A 131 13.79 -10.49 6.08
N ASN A 132 12.66 -11.05 5.63
CA ASN A 132 11.59 -11.48 6.53
C ASN A 132 12.06 -12.53 7.56
N GLN A 133 12.86 -13.51 7.12
CA GLN A 133 13.38 -14.55 8.00
C GLN A 133 14.34 -13.96 9.05
N ALA A 134 15.27 -13.09 8.64
CA ALA A 134 16.21 -12.42 9.52
C ALA A 134 15.48 -11.52 10.53
N LEU A 135 14.58 -10.66 10.05
CA LEU A 135 13.78 -9.78 10.90
C LEU A 135 12.99 -10.59 11.94
N ARG A 136 12.36 -11.71 11.56
CA ARG A 136 11.60 -12.55 12.50
C ARG A 136 12.43 -13.15 13.63
N GLN A 137 13.75 -13.25 13.51
CA GLN A 137 14.62 -13.67 14.62
C GLN A 137 14.71 -12.59 15.71
N LEU A 138 14.47 -11.33 15.36
CA LEU A 138 14.46 -10.17 16.25
C LEU A 138 13.08 -9.88 16.83
N LEU A 139 12.02 -10.41 16.21
CA LEU A 139 10.63 -10.14 16.60
C LEU A 139 10.07 -11.21 17.54
N ASN A 140 9.19 -10.81 18.46
CA ASN A 140 8.68 -11.71 19.49
C ASN A 140 7.54 -12.61 18.94
N GLY A 141 7.92 -13.72 18.32
CA GLY A 141 6.98 -14.75 17.85
C GLY A 141 6.13 -14.34 16.64
N ARG A 142 6.57 -13.34 15.86
CA ARG A 142 5.84 -12.87 14.67
C ARG A 142 5.90 -13.89 13.53
N SER A 143 4.77 -14.01 12.84
CA SER A 143 4.66 -14.87 11.65
C SER A 143 5.20 -14.15 10.40
N LYS A 144 5.56 -14.93 9.37
CA LYS A 144 5.95 -14.41 8.05
C LYS A 144 4.91 -13.42 7.52
N SER A 145 3.65 -13.83 7.51
CA SER A 145 2.53 -13.01 7.02
C SER A 145 2.35 -11.73 7.84
N SER A 146 2.58 -11.76 9.16
CA SER A 146 2.47 -10.56 9.99
C SER A 146 3.51 -9.49 9.61
N VAL A 147 4.72 -9.91 9.25
CA VAL A 147 5.80 -9.01 8.79
C VAL A 147 5.46 -8.46 7.40
N GLU A 148 5.03 -9.30 6.46
CA GLU A 148 4.63 -8.86 5.12
C GLU A 148 3.49 -7.83 5.16
N LEU A 149 2.50 -8.04 6.03
CA LEU A 149 1.42 -7.07 6.26
C LEU A 149 1.95 -5.76 6.86
N LYS A 150 2.94 -5.82 7.74
CA LYS A 150 3.57 -4.62 8.32
C LYS A 150 4.33 -3.83 7.23
N HIS A 151 5.05 -4.50 6.34
CA HIS A 151 5.69 -3.87 5.17
C HIS A 151 4.66 -3.21 4.24
N GLN A 152 3.54 -3.86 3.93
CA GLN A 152 2.45 -3.25 3.16
C GLN A 152 1.85 -2.02 3.85
N ASN A 153 1.78 -2.03 5.18
CA ASN A 153 1.34 -0.87 5.96
C ASN A 153 2.37 0.27 5.94
N ILE A 154 3.68 -0.02 5.87
CA ILE A 154 4.74 0.99 5.66
C ILE A 154 4.59 1.61 4.28
N SER A 155 4.41 0.79 3.22
CA SER A 155 4.16 1.30 1.86
C SER A 155 2.99 2.26 1.83
N ALA A 156 1.90 1.99 2.56
CA ALA A 156 0.76 2.91 2.66
C ALA A 156 1.08 4.23 3.36
N VAL A 157 2.01 4.25 4.33
CA VAL A 157 2.45 5.50 4.95
C VAL A 157 3.31 6.30 3.98
N LEU A 158 4.23 5.66 3.26
CA LEU A 158 5.09 6.30 2.26
C LEU A 158 4.27 6.86 1.09
N ASP A 159 3.31 6.08 0.57
CA ASP A 159 2.38 6.51 -0.46
C ASP A 159 1.56 7.73 -0.02
N ALA A 160 1.06 7.74 1.23
CA ALA A 160 0.36 8.90 1.78
C ALA A 160 1.25 10.16 1.91
N LEU A 161 2.57 9.98 2.03
CA LEU A 161 3.56 11.07 2.02
C LEU A 161 3.97 11.49 0.60
N GLY A 162 3.63 10.71 -0.43
CA GLY A 162 4.07 10.90 -1.81
C GLY A 162 5.51 10.46 -2.04
N LEU A 163 5.99 9.49 -1.25
CA LEU A 163 7.31 8.89 -1.35
C LEU A 163 7.24 7.52 -2.05
N PRO A 164 8.32 7.09 -2.72
CA PRO A 164 8.39 5.77 -3.32
C PRO A 164 8.34 4.67 -2.26
N TYR A 165 7.88 3.49 -2.67
CA TYR A 165 7.78 2.30 -1.85
C TYR A 165 8.18 1.06 -2.66
N ILE A 166 8.46 -0.03 -1.97
CA ILE A 166 8.87 -1.29 -2.60
C ILE A 166 7.69 -1.84 -3.41
N ASN A 167 7.84 -1.93 -4.73
CA ASN A 167 6.77 -2.36 -5.64
C ASN A 167 6.16 -3.73 -5.25
N GLY A 168 6.97 -4.60 -4.65
CA GLY A 168 6.56 -5.91 -4.16
C GLY A 168 5.65 -5.91 -2.92
N TYR A 169 5.52 -4.79 -2.21
CA TYR A 169 4.69 -4.63 -1.02
C TYR A 169 3.61 -3.57 -1.30
N LYS A 170 2.48 -4.00 -1.87
CA LYS A 170 1.37 -3.08 -2.21
C LYS A 170 0.81 -2.40 -0.96
N PRO A 171 0.58 -1.07 -0.97
CA PRO A 171 -0.03 -0.33 0.13
C PRO A 171 -1.32 -0.94 0.69
N ARG A 172 -1.41 -1.10 2.01
CA ARG A 172 -2.65 -1.42 2.73
C ARG A 172 -3.00 -0.36 3.78
N GLY A 173 -4.27 0.06 3.80
CA GLY A 173 -4.74 1.18 4.61
C GLY A 173 -4.88 0.95 6.12
N ASN A 174 -4.46 -0.19 6.67
CA ASN A 174 -4.63 -0.52 8.10
C ASN A 174 -3.34 -0.29 8.92
N SER A 175 -2.77 0.91 8.83
CA SER A 175 -1.57 1.28 9.60
C SER A 175 -1.93 1.80 10.99
N GLN A 176 -1.46 1.11 12.02
CA GLN A 176 -1.56 1.55 13.42
C GLN A 176 -0.84 2.90 13.64
N LEU A 177 -1.30 3.69 14.62
CA LEU A 177 -0.72 5.01 14.94
C LEU A 177 0.78 4.93 15.25
N LEU A 178 1.21 3.91 15.98
CA LEU A 178 2.62 3.71 16.33
C LEU A 178 3.49 3.57 15.07
N LEU A 179 3.10 2.71 14.13
CA LEU A 179 3.83 2.53 12.88
C LEU A 179 3.94 3.84 12.09
N ARG A 180 2.84 4.59 11.99
CA ARG A 180 2.85 5.90 11.33
C ARG A 180 3.87 6.84 11.97
N LYS A 181 3.89 6.94 13.30
CA LYS A 181 4.86 7.78 14.01
C LYS A 181 6.30 7.34 13.75
N SER A 182 6.59 6.04 13.80
CA SER A 182 7.94 5.52 13.56
C SER A 182 8.42 5.76 12.13
N VAL A 183 7.58 5.53 11.12
CA VAL A 183 7.94 5.82 9.71
C VAL A 183 8.18 7.32 9.52
N HIS A 184 7.32 8.18 10.07
CA HIS A 184 7.51 9.62 10.00
C HIS A 184 8.81 10.08 10.68
N ALA A 185 9.11 9.54 11.87
CA ALA A 185 10.34 9.84 12.59
C ALA A 185 11.57 9.43 11.77
N TYR A 186 11.57 8.22 11.23
CA TYR A 186 12.64 7.72 10.37
C TYR A 186 12.87 8.64 9.16
N VAL A 187 11.80 9.02 8.44
CA VAL A 187 11.89 9.92 7.27
C VAL A 187 12.45 11.30 7.65
N LEU A 188 12.05 11.84 8.81
CA LEU A 188 12.54 13.13 9.29
C LEU A 188 13.99 13.09 9.76
N GLU A 189 14.43 11.99 10.35
CA GLU A 189 15.81 11.78 10.80
C GLU A 189 16.75 11.53 9.60
N HIS A 190 16.28 10.80 8.58
CA HIS A 190 17.06 10.37 7.43
C HIS A 190 16.75 11.17 6.16
N GLN A 191 16.41 12.45 6.27
CA GLN A 191 15.95 13.28 5.14
C GLN A 191 16.89 13.25 3.93
N GLN A 192 18.21 13.32 4.14
CA GLN A 192 19.19 13.29 3.05
C GLN A 192 19.21 11.94 2.34
N THR A 193 19.21 10.84 3.09
CA THR A 193 19.19 9.48 2.54
C THR A 193 17.88 9.19 1.82
N VAL A 194 16.75 9.61 2.38
CA VAL A 194 15.43 9.49 1.73
C VAL A 194 15.34 10.35 0.48
N GLY A 195 15.95 11.54 0.48
CA GLY A 195 16.11 12.35 -0.72
C GLY A 195 16.89 11.61 -1.82
N ALA A 196 18.09 11.12 -1.50
CA ALA A 196 18.90 10.36 -2.45
C ALA A 196 18.22 9.07 -2.96
N LEU A 197 17.42 8.41 -2.12
CA LEU A 197 16.60 7.26 -2.49
C LEU A 197 15.54 7.64 -3.54
N VAL A 198 14.83 8.74 -3.29
CA VAL A 198 13.84 9.27 -4.23
C VAL A 198 14.55 9.64 -5.52
N ASP A 199 15.66 10.37 -5.45
CA ASP A 199 16.45 10.77 -6.61
C ASP A 199 16.93 9.56 -7.42
N ALA A 200 17.43 8.50 -6.78
CA ALA A 200 17.90 7.29 -7.46
C ALA A 200 16.78 6.44 -8.08
N LEU A 201 15.58 6.44 -7.47
CA LEU A 201 14.39 5.78 -8.01
C LEU A 201 13.71 6.60 -9.11
N GLU A 202 13.80 7.93 -9.03
CA GLU A 202 13.33 8.89 -10.03
C GLU A 202 14.40 9.18 -11.11
N GLU A 203 15.65 8.73 -10.93
CA GLU A 203 16.74 8.90 -11.89
C GLU A 203 16.36 8.24 -13.22
N VAL A 204 16.42 9.04 -14.28
CA VAL A 204 16.04 8.63 -15.62
C VAL A 204 17.11 7.68 -16.17
N LYS A 205 16.90 6.37 -15.96
CA LYS A 205 17.61 5.32 -16.69
C LYS A 205 16.75 4.91 -17.88
N LEU A 206 17.29 5.14 -19.08
CA LEU A 206 16.65 4.71 -20.32
C LEU A 206 16.63 3.17 -20.39
N PRO A 207 15.57 2.54 -20.90
CA PRO A 207 15.51 1.10 -21.07
C PRO A 207 16.63 0.64 -22.03
N GLY A 208 17.38 -0.39 -21.65
CA GLY A 208 18.43 -0.97 -22.50
C GLY A 208 17.89 -1.75 -23.71
N ASP A 209 16.69 -2.33 -23.59
CA ASP A 209 16.05 -3.15 -24.63
C ASP A 209 14.71 -2.55 -25.09
N LYS A 210 14.56 -2.40 -26.42
CA LYS A 210 13.34 -1.93 -27.09
C LYS A 210 12.43 -3.10 -27.45
N THR A 211 11.92 -3.83 -26.45
CA THR A 211 11.00 -4.95 -26.68
C THR A 211 9.54 -4.51 -26.46
N TYR A 212 8.87 -4.04 -27.52
CA TYR A 212 7.53 -3.46 -27.40
C TYR A 212 6.40 -4.50 -27.31
N ARG A 213 6.54 -5.69 -27.91
CA ARG A 213 5.50 -6.74 -27.94
C ARG A 213 5.06 -7.24 -26.56
N ALA A 214 6.00 -7.38 -25.64
CA ALA A 214 5.72 -7.91 -24.30
C ALA A 214 5.32 -6.81 -23.29
N ALA A 215 5.31 -5.54 -23.74
CA ALA A 215 5.06 -4.41 -22.86
C ALA A 215 3.56 -4.18 -22.61
N LEU A 216 2.69 -4.42 -23.61
CA LEU A 216 1.26 -4.17 -23.50
C LEU A 216 0.60 -5.13 -22.49
N VAL A 217 -0.12 -4.58 -21.52
CA VAL A 217 -0.90 -5.33 -20.51
C VAL A 217 -2.29 -4.74 -20.34
N GLU A 218 -3.17 -5.53 -19.73
CA GLU A 218 -4.52 -5.09 -19.37
C GLU A 218 -4.50 -3.95 -18.35
N PRO A 219 -5.36 -2.93 -18.51
CA PRO A 219 -5.48 -1.84 -17.56
C PRO A 219 -6.03 -2.35 -16.20
N PRO A 220 -5.60 -1.75 -15.07
CA PRO A 220 -6.09 -2.14 -13.75
C PRO A 220 -7.58 -1.80 -13.60
N ALA A 221 -8.33 -2.67 -12.91
CA ALA A 221 -9.75 -2.43 -12.63
C ALA A 221 -9.93 -1.20 -11.73
N ARG A 222 -10.99 -0.42 -12.01
CA ARG A 222 -11.41 0.70 -11.17
C ARG A 222 -11.98 0.19 -9.85
N GLU A 223 -11.15 0.12 -8.81
CA GLU A 223 -11.59 -0.28 -7.47
C GLU A 223 -12.20 0.89 -6.69
N VAL A 224 -13.28 0.64 -5.95
CA VAL A 224 -13.86 1.60 -5.00
C VAL A 224 -13.31 1.30 -3.61
N LEU A 225 -12.30 2.05 -3.18
CA LEU A 225 -11.81 1.99 -1.81
C LEU A 225 -12.81 2.71 -0.88
N VAL A 226 -13.55 1.93 -0.10
CA VAL A 226 -14.38 2.45 1.00
C VAL A 226 -13.44 3.07 2.04
N ARG A 227 -13.44 4.40 2.13
CA ARG A 227 -12.72 5.12 3.17
C ARG A 227 -13.38 4.86 4.52
N THR A 228 -12.65 4.27 5.46
CA THR A 228 -12.90 4.49 6.88
C THR A 228 -12.67 5.97 7.21
N PRO A 229 -13.41 6.57 8.16
CA PRO A 229 -13.31 7.99 8.48
C PRO A 229 -11.87 8.35 8.81
N ALA A 230 -11.28 9.26 8.03
CA ALA A 230 -9.91 9.69 8.23
C ALA A 230 -9.83 10.52 9.52
N SER A 231 -9.10 10.00 10.51
CA SER A 231 -8.58 10.83 11.61
C SER A 231 -7.79 12.00 11.01
N LEU A 232 -8.03 13.20 11.56
CA LEU A 232 -7.43 14.48 11.20
C LEU A 232 -6.00 14.33 10.65
N ARG A 233 -5.83 14.57 9.34
CA ARG A 233 -4.53 14.55 8.67
C ARG A 233 -3.73 15.75 9.18
N GLN A 234 -2.72 15.51 10.02
CA GLN A 234 -1.70 16.50 10.32
C GLN A 234 -1.00 16.87 9.02
N ARG A 235 -1.15 18.13 8.59
CA ARG A 235 -0.47 18.68 7.42
C ARG A 235 0.98 18.93 7.82
N LEU A 236 1.89 18.13 7.25
CA LEU A 236 3.33 18.29 7.46
C LEU A 236 3.88 19.33 6.46
N PRO A 237 4.81 20.20 6.90
CA PRO A 237 5.51 21.11 6.00
C PRO A 237 6.38 20.33 5.01
N ARG A 238 6.12 20.49 3.71
CA ARG A 238 6.97 19.95 2.64
C ARG A 238 8.11 20.93 2.37
N LYS A 239 9.34 20.57 2.75
CA LYS A 239 10.57 21.14 2.17
C LYS A 239 11.24 20.01 1.37
N PHE A 240 10.74 19.78 0.17
CA PHE A 240 11.42 18.96 -0.82
C PHE A 240 11.86 19.88 -1.95
N ASP A 241 13.01 19.63 -2.55
CA ASP A 241 13.56 20.45 -3.63
C ASP A 241 12.70 20.26 -4.90
N TYR A 242 11.73 21.15 -5.06
CA TYR A 242 10.74 21.09 -6.14
C TYR A 242 11.38 21.23 -7.53
N ALA A 243 12.49 21.96 -7.64
CA ALA A 243 13.09 22.27 -8.95
C ALA A 243 13.81 21.08 -9.57
N ALA A 244 14.58 20.34 -8.76
CA ALA A 244 15.26 19.12 -9.23
C ALA A 244 14.26 18.02 -9.63
N ARG A 245 13.18 17.88 -8.85
CA ARG A 245 12.10 16.92 -9.10
C ARG A 245 11.32 17.24 -10.38
N ASP A 246 11.03 18.51 -10.59
CA ASP A 246 10.33 18.98 -11.80
C ASP A 246 11.15 18.68 -13.06
N GLU A 247 12.47 18.88 -13.01
CA GLU A 247 13.38 18.55 -14.11
C GLU A 247 13.50 17.04 -14.38
N ALA A 248 13.59 16.21 -13.33
CA ALA A 248 13.62 14.76 -13.47
C ALA A 248 12.30 14.23 -14.06
N ASN A 249 11.16 14.75 -13.59
CA ASN A 249 9.84 14.42 -14.13
C ASN A 249 9.69 14.83 -15.61
N ARG A 250 10.22 15.99 -16.00
CA ARG A 250 10.26 16.41 -17.41
C ARG A 250 11.07 15.44 -18.28
N LYS A 251 12.27 15.07 -17.83
CA LYS A 251 13.12 14.13 -18.57
C LYS A 251 12.48 12.73 -18.69
N LEU A 252 11.83 12.26 -17.63
CA LEU A 252 11.11 11.00 -17.63
C LEU A 252 9.90 11.03 -18.57
N GLY A 253 9.13 12.13 -18.56
CA GLY A 253 8.02 12.36 -19.48
C GLY A 253 8.47 12.24 -20.93
N ARG A 254 9.47 13.05 -21.31
CA ARG A 254 10.03 13.07 -22.67
C ARG A 254 10.60 11.73 -23.12
N ALA A 255 11.29 11.01 -22.22
CA ALA A 255 11.81 9.68 -22.51
C ALA A 255 10.68 8.66 -22.74
N GLY A 256 9.59 8.77 -22.00
CA GLY A 256 8.42 7.93 -22.19
C GLY A 256 7.66 8.25 -23.48
N GLU A 257 7.50 9.53 -23.82
CA GLU A 257 6.94 9.97 -25.12
C GLU A 257 7.75 9.38 -26.28
N GLN A 258 9.08 9.50 -26.24
CA GLN A 258 9.97 8.89 -27.24
C GLN A 258 9.81 7.37 -27.33
N TRP A 259 9.63 6.69 -26.18
CA TRP A 259 9.38 5.26 -26.16
C TRP A 259 8.03 4.90 -26.79
N VAL A 260 6.98 5.68 -26.52
CA VAL A 260 5.65 5.51 -27.12
C VAL A 260 5.69 5.72 -28.63
N ILE A 261 6.46 6.68 -29.14
CA ILE A 261 6.67 6.85 -30.60
C ILE A 261 7.25 5.57 -31.21
N GLY A 262 8.24 4.96 -30.54
CA GLY A 262 8.81 3.68 -30.98
C GLY A 262 7.80 2.52 -30.93
N TYR A 263 6.94 2.50 -29.92
CA TYR A 263 5.82 1.55 -29.82
C TYR A 263 4.81 1.75 -30.97
N GLU A 264 4.43 2.99 -31.26
CA GLU A 264 3.48 3.32 -32.33
C GLU A 264 4.03 2.99 -33.72
N GLN A 265 5.34 3.21 -33.96
CA GLN A 265 6.00 2.76 -35.18
C GLN A 265 5.82 1.26 -35.40
N GLN A 266 6.03 0.46 -34.35
CA GLN A 266 5.84 -0.97 -34.43
C GLN A 266 4.36 -1.34 -34.63
N ARG A 267 3.44 -0.70 -33.89
CA ARG A 267 1.99 -0.93 -34.02
C ARG A 267 1.51 -0.70 -35.45
N LEU A 268 1.86 0.44 -36.05
CA LEU A 268 1.49 0.77 -37.43
C LEU A 268 2.11 -0.21 -38.46
N THR A 269 3.35 -0.62 -38.23
CA THR A 269 4.02 -1.63 -39.07
C THR A 269 3.29 -2.98 -38.99
N GLU A 270 2.86 -3.40 -37.81
CA GLU A 270 2.14 -4.67 -37.59
C GLU A 270 0.72 -4.63 -38.15
N LEU A 271 0.07 -3.46 -38.16
CA LEU A 271 -1.21 -3.23 -38.85
C LEU A 271 -1.08 -3.20 -40.38
N GLY A 272 0.15 -3.26 -40.92
CA GLY A 272 0.38 -3.23 -42.37
C GLY A 272 0.45 -1.82 -42.97
N HIS A 273 0.53 -0.78 -42.15
CA HIS A 273 0.51 0.64 -42.53
C HIS A 273 1.75 1.41 -42.06
N PRO A 274 2.99 0.93 -42.33
CA PRO A 274 4.22 1.60 -41.89
C PRO A 274 4.38 3.03 -42.43
N GLU A 275 3.73 3.37 -43.55
CA GLU A 275 3.72 4.70 -44.14
C GLU A 275 3.03 5.76 -43.26
N LEU A 276 2.05 5.36 -42.44
CA LEU A 276 1.35 6.27 -41.54
C LEU A 276 2.28 6.83 -40.46
N PHE A 277 3.37 6.12 -40.14
CA PHE A 277 4.37 6.61 -39.19
C PHE A 277 5.04 7.90 -39.66
N GLN A 278 5.16 8.12 -40.98
CA GLN A 278 5.74 9.36 -41.53
C GLN A 278 4.86 10.59 -41.30
N ARG A 279 3.59 10.38 -40.96
CA ARG A 279 2.62 11.44 -40.64
C ARG A 279 2.49 11.69 -39.15
N LEU A 280 3.12 10.86 -38.31
CA LEU A 280 3.05 10.99 -36.85
C LEU A 280 3.71 12.30 -36.41
N ASP A 281 3.05 13.04 -35.53
CA ASP A 281 3.56 14.30 -34.96
C ASP A 281 3.80 14.14 -33.46
N TRP A 282 4.98 14.55 -32.99
CA TRP A 282 5.29 14.67 -31.57
C TRP A 282 4.86 16.08 -31.12
N VAL A 283 3.57 16.23 -30.87
CA VAL A 283 2.89 17.53 -30.66
C VAL A 283 3.45 18.28 -29.46
N SER A 284 3.85 17.60 -28.38
CA SER A 284 4.49 18.26 -27.24
C SER A 284 5.84 18.91 -27.59
N ASP A 285 6.59 18.38 -28.57
CA ASP A 285 7.87 18.95 -29.05
C ASP A 285 7.64 20.04 -30.12
N THR A 286 6.60 19.91 -30.96
CA THR A 286 6.35 20.81 -32.10
C THR A 286 5.44 22.00 -31.78
N GLN A 287 4.43 21.83 -30.92
CA GLN A 287 3.38 22.83 -30.64
C GLN A 287 3.28 23.22 -29.15
N GLY A 288 3.92 22.46 -28.25
CA GLY A 288 3.92 22.69 -26.80
C GLY A 288 2.63 22.25 -26.09
N ASP A 289 2.51 22.58 -24.81
CA ASP A 289 1.56 22.01 -23.82
C ASP A 289 0.06 22.41 -24.02
N GLY A 290 -0.30 22.94 -25.19
CA GLY A 290 -1.62 23.55 -25.44
C GLY A 290 -2.65 22.63 -26.13
N ALA A 291 -2.21 21.54 -26.76
CA ALA A 291 -3.07 20.71 -27.61
C ALA A 291 -3.96 19.72 -26.83
N GLY A 292 -3.59 19.37 -25.60
CA GLY A 292 -4.33 18.43 -24.75
C GLY A 292 -3.96 16.96 -24.98
N PHE A 293 -2.91 16.70 -25.75
CA PHE A 293 -2.29 15.40 -26.00
C PHE A 293 -0.82 15.57 -26.44
N ASP A 294 -0.02 14.52 -26.37
CA ASP A 294 1.43 14.55 -26.63
C ASP A 294 1.81 14.11 -28.05
N ILE A 295 1.11 13.11 -28.61
CA ILE A 295 1.46 12.46 -29.88
C ILE A 295 0.22 12.29 -30.76
N LEU A 296 0.30 12.72 -32.03
CA LEU A 296 -0.69 12.43 -33.06
C LEU A 296 -0.25 11.19 -33.85
N SER A 297 -0.98 10.09 -33.69
CA SER A 297 -0.82 8.83 -34.45
C SER A 297 -2.07 8.56 -35.29
N PHE A 298 -2.17 7.35 -35.86
CA PHE A 298 -3.27 6.98 -36.76
C PHE A 298 -3.81 5.57 -36.53
N GLU A 299 -5.07 5.35 -36.86
CA GLU A 299 -5.68 4.03 -37.00
C GLU A 299 -5.36 3.37 -38.35
N GLU A 300 -5.72 2.10 -38.52
CA GLU A 300 -5.56 1.36 -39.78
C GLU A 300 -6.27 2.01 -40.98
N ASP A 301 -7.41 2.67 -40.72
CA ASP A 301 -8.19 3.41 -41.70
C ASP A 301 -7.77 4.88 -41.82
N ALA A 302 -6.61 5.23 -41.25
CA ALA A 302 -6.01 6.55 -41.23
C ALA A 302 -6.79 7.64 -40.47
N HIS A 303 -7.78 7.27 -39.64
CA HIS A 303 -8.34 8.20 -38.66
C HIS A 303 -7.29 8.57 -37.61
N GLU A 304 -7.42 9.77 -37.06
CA GLU A 304 -6.48 10.32 -36.10
C GLU A 304 -6.59 9.60 -34.75
N ARG A 305 -5.43 9.32 -34.15
CA ARG A 305 -5.30 8.81 -32.79
C ARG A 305 -4.53 9.84 -31.96
N PHE A 306 -5.21 10.49 -31.02
CA PHE A 306 -4.58 11.44 -30.12
C PHE A 306 -4.09 10.73 -28.87
N ILE A 307 -2.79 10.77 -28.60
CA ILE A 307 -2.16 10.02 -27.53
C ILE A 307 -1.61 10.96 -26.47
N GLU A 308 -2.07 10.77 -25.23
CA GLU A 308 -1.50 11.39 -24.03
C GLU A 308 -0.62 10.37 -23.30
N VAL A 309 0.62 10.70 -22.97
CA VAL A 309 1.61 9.79 -22.39
C VAL A 309 1.85 10.12 -20.92
N LYS A 310 1.65 9.13 -20.04
CA LYS A 310 2.01 9.25 -18.62
C LYS A 310 3.04 8.20 -18.24
N THR A 311 4.22 8.64 -17.85
CA THR A 311 5.39 7.76 -17.59
C THR A 311 5.71 7.66 -16.11
N THR A 312 6.14 6.49 -15.63
CA THR A 312 6.61 6.29 -14.25
C THR A 312 7.60 5.14 -14.15
N ASN A 313 8.54 5.22 -13.19
CA ASN A 313 9.32 4.07 -12.74
C ASN A 313 8.55 3.18 -11.75
N GLY A 314 7.45 3.66 -11.18
CA GLY A 314 6.62 2.90 -10.25
C GLY A 314 5.79 1.79 -10.93
N GLY A 315 5.00 1.09 -10.13
CA GLY A 315 4.10 0.04 -10.61
C GLY A 315 2.85 0.54 -11.34
N VAL A 316 2.07 -0.42 -11.85
CA VAL A 316 0.83 -0.18 -12.64
C VAL A 316 -0.21 0.73 -11.96
N GLY A 317 -0.24 0.76 -10.62
CA GLY A 317 -1.20 1.54 -9.84
C GLY A 317 -0.73 2.93 -9.41
N SER A 318 0.47 3.36 -9.83
CA SER A 318 1.02 4.66 -9.44
C SER A 318 0.17 5.81 -9.95
N SER A 319 -0.25 6.69 -9.03
CA SER A 319 -1.02 7.90 -9.36
C SER A 319 -0.27 8.79 -10.34
N PHE A 320 -1.00 9.51 -11.17
CA PHE A 320 -0.47 10.47 -12.13
C PHE A 320 -1.35 11.72 -12.16
N LEU A 321 -0.78 12.82 -12.65
CA LEU A 321 -1.50 14.07 -12.85
C LEU A 321 -2.12 14.07 -14.24
N VAL A 322 -3.33 14.61 -14.31
CA VAL A 322 -4.03 14.92 -15.55
C VAL A 322 -4.36 16.40 -15.50
N SER A 323 -3.97 17.15 -16.53
CA SER A 323 -4.29 18.56 -16.61
C SER A 323 -5.77 18.78 -16.94
N HIS A 324 -6.28 19.99 -16.69
CA HIS A 324 -7.65 20.32 -17.08
C HIS A 324 -7.85 20.21 -18.59
N ASN A 325 -6.85 20.62 -19.38
CA ASN A 325 -6.90 20.60 -20.83
C ASN A 325 -6.96 19.16 -21.37
N GLU A 326 -6.09 18.27 -20.87
CA GLU A 326 -6.11 16.83 -21.21
C GLU A 326 -7.46 16.19 -20.89
N LEU A 327 -8.04 16.54 -19.73
CA LEU A 327 -9.32 15.99 -19.32
C LEU A 327 -10.47 16.44 -20.23
N GLU A 328 -10.54 17.73 -20.58
CA GLU A 328 -11.57 18.23 -21.50
C GLU A 328 -11.37 17.67 -22.90
N PHE A 329 -10.14 17.68 -23.42
CA PHE A 329 -9.83 17.15 -24.74
C PHE A 329 -10.16 15.65 -24.86
N SER A 330 -9.93 14.85 -23.80
CA SER A 330 -10.32 13.43 -23.78
C SER A 330 -11.83 13.21 -23.97
N LYS A 331 -12.67 14.17 -23.55
CA LYS A 331 -14.12 14.11 -23.77
C LYS A 331 -14.50 14.55 -25.16
N GLU A 332 -13.83 15.59 -25.68
CA GLU A 332 -14.08 16.16 -27.00
C GLU A 332 -13.72 15.19 -28.13
N ALA A 333 -12.52 14.61 -28.05
CA ALA A 333 -12.01 13.67 -29.06
C ALA A 333 -12.67 12.28 -28.96
N GLY A 334 -13.27 11.94 -27.81
CA GLY A 334 -13.94 10.66 -27.59
C GLY A 334 -13.02 9.49 -27.88
N ASP A 335 -13.51 8.49 -28.61
CA ASP A 335 -12.78 7.24 -28.87
C ASP A 335 -11.44 7.42 -29.63
N GLN A 336 -11.18 8.60 -30.22
CA GLN A 336 -9.89 8.93 -30.84
C GLN A 336 -8.81 9.29 -29.82
N PHE A 337 -9.18 9.65 -28.58
CA PHE A 337 -8.24 9.93 -27.51
C PHE A 337 -7.79 8.64 -26.83
N HIS A 338 -6.50 8.55 -26.55
CA HIS A 338 -5.92 7.45 -25.80
C HIS A 338 -4.89 7.94 -24.79
N LEU A 339 -5.08 7.54 -23.53
CA LEU A 339 -4.03 7.66 -22.54
C LEU A 339 -3.13 6.41 -22.59
N TYR A 340 -1.84 6.62 -22.82
CA TYR A 340 -0.81 5.60 -22.78
C TYR A 340 -0.07 5.70 -21.45
N ARG A 341 -0.29 4.72 -20.56
CA ARG A 341 0.40 4.66 -19.28
C ARG A 341 1.63 3.76 -19.38
N VAL A 342 2.80 4.36 -19.42
CA VAL A 342 4.07 3.64 -19.37
C VAL A 342 4.54 3.54 -17.92
N PHE A 343 4.76 2.33 -17.43
CA PHE A 343 5.18 2.06 -16.05
C PHE A 343 6.34 1.06 -16.01
N GLN A 344 7.00 0.93 -14.85
CA GLN A 344 8.25 0.15 -14.74
C GLN A 344 9.31 0.56 -15.77
N PHE A 345 9.35 1.85 -16.14
CA PHE A 345 10.11 2.33 -17.29
C PHE A 345 11.60 1.95 -17.25
N ARG A 346 12.24 2.03 -16.08
CA ARG A 346 13.64 1.65 -15.89
C ARG A 346 13.96 0.16 -16.11
N ASP A 347 13.13 -0.75 -15.58
CA ASP A 347 13.48 -2.18 -15.41
C ASP A 347 12.81 -3.09 -16.46
N GLY A 348 12.14 -2.50 -17.44
CA GLY A 348 11.36 -3.19 -18.46
C GLY A 348 10.02 -2.49 -18.65
N PRO A 349 9.93 -1.50 -19.54
CA PRO A 349 8.72 -0.72 -19.78
C PRO A 349 7.52 -1.60 -20.06
N ARG A 350 6.43 -1.29 -19.38
CA ARG A 350 5.13 -1.90 -19.58
C ARG A 350 4.14 -0.79 -19.89
N LEU A 351 3.16 -1.09 -20.72
CA LEU A 351 2.18 -0.15 -21.25
C LEU A 351 0.78 -0.69 -21.01
N PHE A 352 -0.14 0.16 -20.59
CA PHE A 352 -1.57 -0.07 -20.82
C PHE A 352 -2.18 1.18 -21.45
N THR A 353 -3.29 1.00 -22.15
CA THR A 353 -4.00 2.10 -22.84
C THR A 353 -5.40 2.27 -22.27
N LEU A 354 -5.88 3.51 -22.19
CA LEU A 354 -7.26 3.85 -21.83
C LEU A 354 -7.87 4.72 -22.95
N PRO A 355 -8.84 4.21 -23.73
CA PRO A 355 -9.48 4.97 -24.79
C PRO A 355 -10.58 5.90 -24.27
N GLY A 356 -10.73 7.08 -24.86
CA GLY A 356 -11.83 7.99 -24.61
C GLY A 356 -11.76 8.76 -23.29
N ASP A 357 -12.95 9.13 -22.79
CA ASP A 357 -13.12 10.01 -21.63
C ASP A 357 -12.48 9.41 -20.37
N LEU A 358 -11.43 10.08 -19.89
CA LEU A 358 -10.67 9.67 -18.72
C LEU A 358 -11.52 9.54 -17.45
N SER A 359 -12.60 10.31 -17.32
CA SER A 359 -13.47 10.29 -16.14
C SER A 359 -14.22 8.96 -15.96
N GLN A 360 -14.33 8.17 -17.04
CA GLN A 360 -14.93 6.84 -17.02
C GLN A 360 -13.95 5.80 -16.44
N HIS A 361 -12.65 5.98 -16.68
CA HIS A 361 -11.61 5.02 -16.33
C HIS A 361 -10.99 5.26 -14.95
N VAL A 362 -10.79 6.53 -14.56
CA VAL A 362 -10.04 6.87 -13.34
C VAL A 362 -10.84 7.70 -12.34
N HIS A 363 -10.39 7.70 -11.08
CA HIS A 363 -10.94 8.57 -10.05
C HIS A 363 -10.16 9.89 -10.01
N LEU A 364 -10.80 10.95 -10.49
CA LEU A 364 -10.20 12.28 -10.55
C LEU A 364 -10.41 13.02 -9.22
N LYS A 365 -9.36 13.66 -8.72
CA LYS A 365 -9.41 14.52 -7.54
C LYS A 365 -8.73 15.86 -7.85
N PRO A 366 -9.41 17.00 -7.66
CA PRO A 366 -8.80 18.31 -7.86
C PRO A 366 -7.56 18.49 -6.97
N THR A 367 -6.45 18.93 -7.59
CA THR A 367 -5.15 19.15 -6.93
C THR A 367 -4.86 20.63 -6.73
N ASP A 368 -5.23 21.47 -7.70
CA ASP A 368 -4.97 22.91 -7.70
C ASP A 368 -6.13 23.71 -8.30
N TYR A 369 -6.14 25.02 -8.07
CA TYR A 369 -7.18 25.93 -8.57
C TYR A 369 -6.56 27.10 -9.34
N ARG A 370 -7.01 27.32 -10.58
CA ARG A 370 -6.68 28.53 -11.32
C ARG A 370 -7.68 29.63 -10.98
N ALA A 371 -7.20 30.74 -10.41
CA ALA A 371 -8.01 31.94 -10.20
C ALA A 371 -7.84 32.93 -11.36
N SER A 372 -8.94 33.48 -11.85
CA SER A 372 -8.96 34.53 -12.88
C SER A 372 -10.10 35.51 -12.61
N PHE A 373 -9.86 36.81 -12.83
CA PHE A 373 -10.90 37.84 -12.78
C PHE A 373 -11.77 37.89 -14.04
N ARG A 374 -11.44 37.08 -15.05
CA ARG A 374 -12.17 36.94 -16.31
C ARG A 374 -12.63 35.51 -16.44
N SER A 375 -13.94 35.32 -16.62
CA SER A 375 -14.53 34.04 -17.03
C SER A 375 -14.64 34.05 -18.56
N LEU A 376 -14.17 32.97 -19.20
CA LEU A 376 -14.63 32.65 -20.55
C LEU A 376 -16.07 32.16 -20.38
N VAL A 377 -17.00 32.84 -21.05
CA VAL A 377 -18.38 32.37 -21.23
C VAL A 377 -18.39 31.70 -22.59
N GLY A 378 -18.45 30.37 -22.60
CA GLY A 378 -18.52 29.51 -23.77
C GLY A 378 -19.21 28.24 -23.38
#